data_AF-A0A8T0N0K9-F1
#
_entry.id   AF-A0A8T0N0K9-F1
#
_cell.length_a   1.000
_cell.length_b   1.000
_cell.length_c   1.000
_cell.angle_alpha   90.00
_cell.angle_beta   90.00
_cell.angle_gamma   90.00
#
_symmetry.space_group_name_H-M   'P 1'
#
loop_
_entity.id
_entity.type
_entity.pdbx_description
1 polymer ?
#
loop_
_entity_poly.entity_id
_entity_poly.type
_entity_poly.pdbx_seq_one_letter_code
_entity_poly.pdbx_strand_id
1 'polypeptide(L)'
;MRLVYDPVLRDFRNLPGVKTRVPGFGSAAGSGSKDPQHPEFSLGALRSALERRLGYRDGETLFGAPYDLRYAPPLPGQMSQVYYSRYFRRLARLVEDASRKNHGRPVIVLGHSFGGAVALEFIRNAPLQWRGSFVKHLITVAPTSSGGGHVGSLMAFASGPLGLLFVQAAPKLAMRSMWTVEDLRDCHSQPTVPGGVWEPAAGDN
;
A
#
# COMPACT_ATOMS: atom_id res chain seq x y z
N MET A 1 2.18 15.37 -9.79
CA MET A 1 1.45 14.11 -10.07
C MET A 1 0.20 14.04 -9.20
N ARG A 2 -0.94 14.59 -9.64
CA ARG A 2 -2.18 14.65 -8.85
C ARG A 2 -3.19 13.57 -9.26
N LEU A 3 -4.07 13.21 -8.33
CA LEU A 3 -5.27 12.43 -8.61
C LEU A 3 -6.48 13.36 -8.70
N VAL A 4 -7.51 12.93 -9.42
CA VAL A 4 -8.81 13.60 -9.53
C VAL A 4 -9.85 12.68 -8.91
N TYR A 5 -10.71 13.22 -8.06
CA TYR A 5 -11.83 12.47 -7.52
C TYR A 5 -12.91 12.32 -8.58
N ASP A 6 -13.41 11.10 -8.76
CA ASP A 6 -14.52 10.80 -9.66
C ASP A 6 -15.77 10.50 -8.83
N PRO A 7 -16.77 11.40 -8.81
CA PRO A 7 -17.94 11.25 -7.95
C PRO A 7 -18.84 10.10 -8.36
N VAL A 8 -18.81 9.70 -9.64
CA VAL A 8 -19.60 8.56 -10.15
C VAL A 8 -18.98 7.25 -9.68
N LEU A 9 -17.66 7.12 -9.80
CA LEU A 9 -16.93 5.94 -9.33
C LEU A 9 -16.73 5.93 -7.80
N ARG A 10 -16.91 7.08 -7.15
CA ARG A 10 -16.58 7.32 -5.74
C ARG A 10 -15.14 6.91 -5.40
N ASP A 11 -14.24 7.10 -6.35
CA ASP A 11 -12.83 6.71 -6.29
C ASP A 11 -11.96 7.77 -6.97
N PHE A 12 -10.65 7.70 -6.73
CA PHE A 12 -9.69 8.58 -7.38
C PHE A 12 -9.21 7.99 -8.71
N ARG A 13 -8.82 8.85 -9.64
CA ARG A 13 -8.16 8.45 -10.90
C ARG A 13 -7.04 9.39 -11.29
N ASN A 14 -6.16 8.90 -12.16
CA ASN A 14 -5.15 9.74 -12.79
C ASN A 14 -5.81 10.80 -13.69
N LEU A 15 -5.07 11.87 -13.96
CA LEU A 15 -5.46 12.86 -14.98
C LEU A 15 -5.67 12.21 -16.35
N PRO A 16 -6.59 12.73 -17.19
CA PRO A 16 -6.75 12.28 -18.57
C PRO A 16 -5.40 12.23 -19.31
N GLY A 17 -5.14 11.14 -20.02
CA GLY A 17 -3.87 10.91 -20.73
C GLY A 17 -2.69 10.47 -19.87
N VAL A 18 -2.80 10.47 -18.53
CA VAL A 18 -1.71 10.08 -17.62
C VAL A 18 -1.86 8.63 -17.15
N LYS A 19 -0.83 7.83 -17.37
CA LYS A 19 -0.71 6.46 -16.84
C LYS A 19 0.42 6.39 -15.83
N THR A 20 0.14 5.84 -14.64
CA THR A 20 1.15 5.59 -13.60
C THR A 20 1.40 4.10 -13.44
N ARG A 21 2.60 3.75 -12.99
CA ARG A 21 3.04 2.37 -12.75
C ARG A 21 3.87 2.32 -11.48
N VAL A 22 3.79 1.19 -10.78
CA VAL A 22 4.61 0.91 -9.60
C VAL A 22 5.50 -0.29 -9.93
N PRO A 23 6.81 -0.08 -10.20
CA PRO A 23 7.72 -1.16 -10.55
C PRO A 23 8.13 -1.98 -9.31
N GLY A 24 8.75 -3.13 -9.53
CA GLY A 24 9.39 -3.93 -8.47
C GLY A 24 8.44 -4.79 -7.63
N PHE A 25 7.21 -5.03 -8.09
CA PHE A 25 6.28 -5.90 -7.37
C PHE A 25 6.77 -7.36 -7.35
N GLY A 26 6.81 -7.95 -6.16
CA GLY A 26 7.40 -9.27 -5.90
C GLY A 26 8.85 -9.21 -5.43
N SER A 27 9.50 -8.04 -5.47
CA SER A 27 10.88 -7.85 -5.00
C SER A 27 10.94 -6.82 -3.87
N ALA A 28 11.61 -7.18 -2.79
CA ALA A 28 11.93 -6.33 -1.66
C ALA A 28 13.11 -5.38 -1.95
N ALA A 29 13.78 -5.50 -3.11
CA ALA A 29 14.88 -4.61 -3.49
C ALA A 29 14.50 -3.12 -3.39
N GLY A 30 13.24 -2.80 -3.72
CA GLY A 30 12.69 -1.45 -3.68
C GLY A 30 12.19 -0.95 -2.32
N SER A 31 12.28 -1.75 -1.25
CA SER A 31 11.71 -1.45 0.07
C SER A 31 12.53 -0.46 0.91
N GLY A 32 13.77 -0.21 0.53
CA GLY A 32 14.63 0.81 1.16
C GLY A 32 14.28 2.24 0.74
N SER A 33 15.06 3.19 1.25
CA SER A 33 14.92 4.61 0.90
C SER A 33 15.06 4.87 -0.60
N LYS A 34 14.34 5.86 -1.09
CA LYS A 34 14.52 6.40 -2.44
C LYS A 34 15.64 7.43 -2.52
N ASP A 35 16.12 7.89 -1.37
CA ASP A 35 17.32 8.71 -1.27
C ASP A 35 18.55 7.79 -1.20
N PRO A 36 19.44 7.81 -2.23
CA PRO A 36 20.65 6.98 -2.24
C PRO A 36 21.61 7.27 -1.09
N GLN A 37 21.54 8.45 -0.47
CA GLN A 37 22.39 8.83 0.66
C GLN A 37 21.94 8.17 1.98
N HIS A 38 20.70 7.66 2.03
CA HIS A 38 20.10 7.09 3.23
C HIS A 38 19.45 5.71 2.97
N PRO A 39 20.17 4.73 2.38
CA PRO A 39 19.58 3.49 1.90
C PRO A 39 18.91 2.65 3.00
N GLU A 40 19.38 2.78 4.24
CA GLU A 40 18.87 2.06 5.41
C GLU A 40 17.57 2.65 5.98
N PHE A 41 17.16 3.84 5.51
CA PHE A 41 15.87 4.44 5.91
C PHE A 41 14.68 3.64 5.34
N SER A 42 13.49 3.84 5.91
CA SER A 42 12.30 3.00 5.64
C SER A 42 12.54 1.53 6.01
N LEU A 43 12.30 0.57 5.10
CA LEU A 43 12.50 -0.85 5.37
C LEU A 43 13.91 -1.34 4.97
N GLY A 44 14.83 -0.43 4.63
CA GLY A 44 16.20 -0.77 4.20
C GLY A 44 16.95 -1.58 5.27
N ALA A 45 17.02 -1.05 6.49
CA ALA A 45 17.68 -1.72 7.61
C ALA A 45 17.07 -3.09 7.94
N LEU A 46 15.73 -3.19 7.90
CA LEU A 46 15.03 -4.44 8.16
C LEU A 46 15.34 -5.49 7.08
N ARG A 47 15.24 -5.12 5.80
CA ARG A 47 15.59 -5.99 4.68
C ARG A 47 17.03 -6.48 4.82
N SER A 48 17.96 -5.55 5.02
CA SER A 48 19.38 -5.85 5.20
C SER A 48 19.63 -6.85 6.34
N ALA A 49 18.90 -6.74 7.44
CA ALA A 49 19.00 -7.67 8.57
C ALA A 49 18.41 -9.05 8.24
N LEU A 50 17.24 -9.09 7.59
CA LEU A 50 16.59 -10.34 7.16
C LEU A 50 17.48 -11.13 6.19
N GLU A 51 18.05 -10.44 5.19
CA GLU A 51 18.91 -11.08 4.19
C GLU A 51 20.25 -11.53 4.80
N ARG A 52 20.97 -10.63 5.47
CA ARG A 52 22.34 -10.91 5.93
C ARG A 52 22.42 -11.78 7.19
N ARG A 53 21.43 -11.70 8.09
CA ARG A 53 21.49 -12.39 9.40
C ARG A 53 20.58 -13.60 9.48
N LEU A 54 19.47 -13.59 8.73
CA LEU A 54 18.44 -14.63 8.81
C LEU A 54 18.32 -15.45 7.51
N GLY A 55 19.12 -15.13 6.49
CA GLY A 55 19.21 -15.91 5.25
C GLY A 55 17.99 -15.75 4.33
N TYR A 56 17.18 -14.71 4.51
CA TYR A 56 16.11 -14.40 3.58
C TYR A 56 16.66 -14.01 2.21
N ARG A 57 15.92 -14.34 1.15
CA ARG A 57 16.32 -14.10 -0.24
C ARG A 57 15.22 -13.40 -0.99
N ASP A 58 15.58 -12.30 -1.63
CA ASP A 58 14.64 -11.51 -2.42
C ASP A 58 14.03 -12.35 -3.57
N GLY A 59 12.71 -12.29 -3.75
CA GLY A 59 11.98 -13.04 -4.77
C GLY A 59 11.80 -14.54 -4.50
N GLU A 60 12.40 -15.05 -3.41
CA GLU A 60 12.30 -16.47 -3.01
C GLU A 60 11.58 -16.63 -1.66
N THR A 61 12.09 -15.98 -0.61
CA THR A 61 11.54 -16.06 0.76
C THR A 61 11.21 -14.70 1.34
N LEU A 62 11.66 -13.62 0.70
CA LEU A 62 11.34 -12.23 1.01
C LEU A 62 10.78 -11.56 -0.24
N PHE A 63 9.64 -10.90 -0.09
CA PHE A 63 8.92 -10.28 -1.21
C PHE A 63 8.52 -8.86 -0.86
N GLY A 64 8.59 -7.96 -1.84
CA GLY A 64 8.07 -6.61 -1.73
C GLY A 64 6.74 -6.45 -2.45
N ALA A 65 5.80 -5.75 -1.81
CA ALA A 65 4.52 -5.38 -2.40
C ALA A 65 4.40 -3.85 -2.46
N PRO A 66 5.13 -3.17 -3.36
CA PRO A 66 5.01 -1.74 -3.55
C PRO A 66 3.64 -1.40 -4.15
N TYR A 67 3.06 -0.30 -3.70
CA TYR A 67 1.78 0.23 -4.18
C TYR A 67 1.88 1.72 -4.46
N ASP A 68 0.85 2.25 -5.13
CA ASP A 68 0.77 3.67 -5.46
C ASP A 68 0.28 4.42 -4.22
N LEU A 69 1.22 4.97 -3.47
CA LEU A 69 0.99 5.68 -2.20
C LEU A 69 0.06 6.90 -2.30
N ARG A 70 -0.29 7.33 -3.52
CA ARG A 70 -1.25 8.43 -3.75
C ARG A 70 -2.68 7.99 -3.47
N TYR A 71 -2.99 6.70 -3.56
CA TYR A 71 -4.31 6.18 -3.28
C TYR A 71 -4.40 5.78 -1.81
N ALA A 72 -5.48 6.21 -1.15
CA ALA A 72 -5.77 5.75 0.21
C ALA A 72 -6.29 4.30 0.19
N PRO A 73 -5.90 3.45 1.16
CA PRO A 73 -6.56 2.17 1.31
C PRO A 73 -8.06 2.41 1.51
N PRO A 74 -8.92 1.60 0.88
CA PRO A 74 -10.35 1.79 0.96
C PRO A 74 -10.81 1.68 2.41
N LEU A 75 -11.71 2.59 2.80
CA LEU A 75 -12.39 2.46 4.09
C LEU A 75 -13.29 1.20 4.08
N PRO A 76 -13.56 0.59 5.24
CA PRO A 76 -14.54 -0.48 5.34
C PRO A 76 -15.86 -0.06 4.69
N GLY A 77 -16.38 -0.85 3.74
CA GLY A 77 -17.61 -0.52 3.01
C GLY A 77 -17.42 0.20 1.67
N GLN A 78 -16.25 0.77 1.40
CA GLN A 78 -15.98 1.46 0.14
C GLN A 78 -15.35 0.50 -0.86
N MET A 79 -15.84 0.50 -2.11
CA MET A 79 -15.17 -0.17 -3.22
C MET A 79 -14.18 0.79 -3.88
N SER A 80 -12.91 0.38 -3.97
CA SER A 80 -11.88 1.04 -4.78
C SER A 80 -11.41 0.10 -5.88
N GLN A 81 -11.50 0.55 -7.13
CA GLN A 81 -11.03 -0.21 -8.28
C GLN A 81 -9.50 -0.36 -8.26
N VAL A 82 -8.79 0.65 -7.74
CA VAL A 82 -7.33 0.64 -7.69
C VAL A 82 -6.82 -0.34 -6.63
N TYR A 83 -7.42 -0.34 -5.44
CA TYR A 83 -7.01 -1.27 -4.37
C TYR A 83 -7.57 -2.67 -4.54
N TYR A 84 -8.90 -2.85 -4.59
CA TYR A 84 -9.48 -4.20 -4.61
C TYR A 84 -9.26 -4.90 -5.93
N SER A 85 -9.60 -4.25 -7.06
CA SER A 85 -9.57 -4.94 -8.34
C SER A 85 -8.15 -5.23 -8.84
N ARG A 86 -7.15 -4.46 -8.37
CA ARG A 86 -5.78 -4.56 -8.89
C ARG A 86 -4.75 -4.92 -7.84
N TYR A 87 -4.60 -4.10 -6.80
CA TYR A 87 -3.49 -4.29 -5.86
C TYR A 87 -3.70 -5.49 -4.94
N PHE A 88 -4.86 -5.61 -4.27
CA PHE A 88 -5.16 -6.71 -3.34
C PHE A 88 -5.21 -8.06 -4.04
N ARG A 89 -5.81 -8.16 -5.24
CA ARG A 89 -5.73 -9.40 -6.03
C ARG A 89 -4.29 -9.78 -6.38
N ARG A 90 -3.45 -8.81 -6.73
CA ARG A 90 -2.03 -9.09 -7.04
C ARG A 90 -1.25 -9.48 -5.78
N LEU A 91 -1.56 -8.87 -4.64
CA LEU A 91 -0.99 -9.21 -3.34
C LEU A 91 -1.42 -10.61 -2.88
N ALA A 92 -2.68 -10.96 -3.06
CA ALA A 92 -3.20 -12.30 -2.78
C ALA A 92 -2.46 -13.37 -3.59
N ARG A 93 -2.31 -13.17 -4.90
CA ARG A 93 -1.52 -14.07 -5.75
C ARG A 93 -0.08 -14.19 -5.29
N LEU A 94 0.56 -13.07 -4.91
CA LEU A 94 1.92 -13.10 -4.38
C LEU A 94 2.02 -13.92 -3.08
N VAL A 95 1.03 -13.79 -2.19
CA VAL A 95 0.95 -14.58 -0.95
C VAL A 95 0.77 -16.06 -1.25
N GLU A 96 -0.12 -16.41 -2.17
CA GLU A 96 -0.37 -17.79 -2.60
C GLU A 96 0.88 -18.39 -3.25
N ASP A 97 1.54 -17.66 -4.15
CA ASP A 97 2.78 -18.07 -4.81
C ASP A 97 3.92 -18.28 -3.80
N ALA A 98 4.08 -17.34 -2.86
CA ALA A 98 5.08 -17.44 -1.81
C ALA A 98 4.82 -18.63 -0.88
N SER A 99 3.56 -18.89 -0.55
CA SER A 99 3.16 -20.05 0.24
C SER A 99 3.46 -21.37 -0.50
N ARG A 100 3.08 -21.47 -1.78
CA ARG A 100 3.39 -22.66 -2.61
C ARG A 100 4.89 -22.91 -2.72
N LYS A 101 5.69 -21.87 -2.94
CA LYS A 101 7.17 -21.95 -2.95
C LYS A 101 7.74 -22.41 -1.61
N ASN A 102 7.06 -22.14 -0.50
CA ASN A 102 7.46 -22.51 0.85
C ASN A 102 6.66 -23.70 1.40
N HIS A 103 6.41 -24.71 0.56
CA HIS A 103 5.76 -25.97 0.96
C HIS A 103 4.36 -25.80 1.58
N GLY A 104 3.59 -24.83 1.10
CA GLY A 104 2.25 -24.53 1.61
C GLY A 104 2.23 -23.86 2.97
N ARG A 105 3.39 -23.37 3.48
CA ARG A 105 3.43 -22.67 4.76
C ARG A 105 2.80 -21.27 4.63
N PRO A 106 2.03 -20.83 5.63
CA PRO A 106 1.44 -19.50 5.61
C PRO A 106 2.50 -18.40 5.76
N VAL A 107 2.26 -17.25 5.13
CA VAL A 107 3.20 -16.12 5.09
C VAL A 107 3.06 -15.22 6.32
N ILE A 108 4.08 -14.39 6.57
CA ILE A 108 4.00 -13.26 7.50
C ILE A 108 3.86 -11.99 6.67
N VAL A 109 2.80 -11.23 6.92
CA VAL A 109 2.56 -9.93 6.27
C VAL A 109 3.07 -8.84 7.20
N LEU A 110 3.97 -7.99 6.71
CA LEU A 110 4.50 -6.85 7.45
C LEU A 110 4.17 -5.54 6.75
N GLY A 111 3.58 -4.60 7.49
CA GLY A 111 3.31 -3.25 7.02
C GLY A 111 3.96 -2.20 7.93
N HIS A 112 4.61 -1.19 7.34
CA HIS A 112 5.21 -0.08 8.07
C HIS A 112 4.51 1.24 7.73
N SER A 113 4.31 2.10 8.72
CA SER A 113 3.66 3.42 8.53
C SER A 113 2.32 3.26 7.82
N PHE A 114 2.12 3.98 6.71
CA PHE A 114 0.94 3.85 5.86
C PHE A 114 0.69 2.43 5.33
N GLY A 115 1.77 1.68 5.07
CA GLY A 115 1.69 0.27 4.68
C GLY A 115 1.07 -0.62 5.75
N GLY A 116 1.10 -0.22 7.02
CA GLY A 116 0.41 -0.92 8.10
C GLY A 116 -1.11 -0.87 7.93
N ALA A 117 -1.67 0.30 7.57
CA ALA A 117 -3.10 0.44 7.30
C ALA A 117 -3.51 -0.35 6.05
N VAL A 118 -2.71 -0.29 4.98
CA VAL A 118 -2.93 -1.08 3.76
C VAL A 118 -2.92 -2.59 4.05
N ALA A 119 -1.94 -3.06 4.83
CA ALA A 119 -1.85 -4.47 5.21
C ALA A 119 -3.04 -4.91 6.06
N LEU A 120 -3.48 -4.06 7.00
CA LEU A 120 -4.67 -4.32 7.82
C LEU A 120 -5.93 -4.42 6.95
N GLU A 121 -6.15 -3.50 6.02
CA GLU A 121 -7.33 -3.53 5.16
C GLU A 121 -7.29 -4.69 4.15
N PHE A 122 -6.10 -5.06 3.66
CA PHE A 122 -5.95 -6.27 2.86
C PHE A 122 -6.44 -7.51 3.62
N ILE A 123 -5.97 -7.69 4.86
CA ILE A 123 -6.35 -8.83 5.71
C ILE A 123 -7.81 -8.74 6.15
N ARG A 124 -8.34 -7.57 6.52
CA ARG A 124 -9.74 -7.43 6.95
C ARG A 124 -10.73 -7.86 5.87
N ASN A 125 -10.44 -7.51 4.62
CA ASN A 125 -11.31 -7.77 3.48
C ASN A 125 -11.03 -9.11 2.77
N ALA A 126 -10.11 -9.93 3.30
CA ALA A 126 -9.84 -11.27 2.79
C ALA A 126 -10.83 -12.31 3.36
N PRO A 127 -11.26 -13.32 2.58
CA PRO A 127 -12.09 -14.42 3.08
C PRO A 127 -11.45 -15.12 4.28
N LEU A 128 -12.26 -15.49 5.29
CA LEU A 128 -11.75 -16.09 6.53
C LEU A 128 -10.98 -17.38 6.28
N GLN A 129 -11.49 -18.25 5.40
CA GLN A 129 -10.82 -19.49 5.03
C GLN A 129 -9.46 -19.23 4.36
N TRP A 130 -9.41 -18.30 3.40
CA TRP A 130 -8.16 -17.92 2.73
C TRP A 130 -7.12 -17.42 3.74
N ARG A 131 -7.52 -16.57 4.69
CA ARG A 131 -6.61 -16.09 5.76
C ARG A 131 -6.06 -17.23 6.60
N GLY A 132 -6.92 -18.16 7.01
CA GLY A 132 -6.52 -19.33 7.80
C GLY A 132 -5.51 -20.22 7.08
N SER A 133 -5.61 -20.32 5.75
CA SER A 133 -4.70 -21.12 4.94
C SER A 133 -3.37 -20.41 4.63
N PHE A 134 -3.40 -19.10 4.35
CA PHE A 134 -2.26 -18.42 3.75
C PHE A 134 -1.55 -17.42 4.65
N VAL A 135 -2.15 -16.97 5.75
CA VAL A 135 -1.59 -15.88 6.59
C VAL A 135 -1.34 -16.38 8.01
N LYS A 136 -0.08 -16.34 8.43
CA LYS A 136 0.35 -16.75 9.77
C LYS A 136 0.22 -15.59 10.76
N HIS A 137 0.80 -14.45 10.39
CA HIS A 137 0.84 -13.25 11.22
C HIS A 137 0.72 -11.99 10.38
N LEU A 138 0.06 -10.97 10.95
CA LEU A 138 0.11 -9.59 10.48
C LEU A 138 0.93 -8.80 11.50
N ILE A 139 2.03 -8.18 11.05
CA ILE A 139 2.89 -7.32 11.86
C ILE A 139 2.78 -5.90 11.32
N THR A 140 2.31 -4.96 12.14
CA THR A 140 2.25 -3.53 11.78
C THR A 140 3.23 -2.73 12.63
N VAL A 141 4.14 -2.00 11.97
CA VAL A 141 5.15 -1.15 12.63
C VAL A 141 4.77 0.31 12.40
N ALA A 142 4.54 1.05 13.50
CA ALA A 142 4.10 2.44 13.47
C ALA A 142 2.92 2.73 12.51
N PRO A 143 1.82 1.94 12.53
CA PRO A 143 0.74 2.10 11.57
C PRO A 143 0.05 3.45 11.72
N THR A 144 -0.24 4.10 10.58
CA THR A 144 -1.13 5.26 10.55
C THR A 144 -2.58 4.76 10.68
N SER A 145 -3.12 4.74 11.89
CA SER A 145 -4.51 4.30 12.10
C SER A 145 -5.49 5.33 11.52
N SER A 146 -6.61 4.85 10.99
CA SER A 146 -7.67 5.66 10.34
C SER A 146 -8.44 6.59 11.29
N GLY A 147 -8.00 6.76 12.55
CA GLY A 147 -8.71 7.55 13.57
C GLY A 147 -7.84 8.49 14.40
N GLY A 148 -6.51 8.44 14.29
CA GLY A 148 -5.61 9.36 15.01
C GLY A 148 -5.18 10.49 14.08
N GLY A 149 -5.82 11.65 14.17
CA GLY A 149 -5.55 12.81 13.33
C GLY A 149 -4.07 13.09 13.15
N HIS A 150 -3.64 13.22 11.89
CA HIS A 150 -2.23 13.40 11.55
C HIS A 150 -1.94 14.89 11.45
N VAL A 151 -1.37 15.47 12.50
CA VAL A 151 -0.74 16.81 12.43
C VAL A 151 0.21 16.85 11.23
N GLY A 152 0.93 15.77 10.94
CA GLY A 152 1.77 15.64 9.74
C GLY A 152 1.02 15.77 8.41
N SER A 153 -0.18 15.19 8.27
CA SER A 153 -0.98 15.31 7.04
C SER A 153 -1.61 16.70 6.91
N LEU A 154 -2.08 17.29 8.02
CA LEU A 154 -2.60 18.66 8.02
C LEU A 154 -1.49 19.68 7.72
N MET A 155 -0.30 19.48 8.30
CA MET A 155 0.88 20.27 7.99
C MET A 155 1.31 20.06 6.54
N ALA A 156 1.28 18.83 6.01
CA ALA A 156 1.60 18.57 4.61
C ALA A 156 0.59 19.23 3.66
N PHE A 157 -0.69 19.28 4.02
CA PHE A 157 -1.73 20.01 3.29
C PHE A 157 -1.48 21.52 3.32
N ALA A 158 -1.22 22.10 4.48
CA ALA A 158 -1.00 23.54 4.63
C ALA A 158 0.34 24.02 4.04
N SER A 159 1.42 23.29 4.27
CA SER A 159 2.81 23.72 4.01
C SER A 159 3.49 22.97 2.85
N GLY A 160 2.91 21.89 2.34
CA GLY A 160 3.54 20.97 1.39
C GLY A 160 4.33 19.84 2.07
N PRO A 161 4.83 18.84 1.33
CA PRO A 161 5.43 17.63 1.90
C PRO A 161 6.87 17.87 2.35
N LEU A 162 7.05 18.58 3.47
CA LEU A 162 8.35 18.79 4.10
C LEU A 162 8.95 17.44 4.56
N GLY A 163 9.90 16.91 3.79
CA GLY A 163 10.72 15.75 4.18
C GLY A 163 10.03 14.38 4.07
N LEU A 164 8.79 14.31 3.57
CA LEU A 164 8.02 13.05 3.46
C LEU A 164 8.35 12.23 2.21
N LEU A 165 8.74 12.89 1.11
CA LEU A 165 9.05 12.24 -0.16
C LEU A 165 10.32 12.84 -0.74
N PHE A 166 11.21 11.97 -1.21
CA PHE A 166 12.37 12.36 -2.01
C PHE A 166 12.07 12.09 -3.48
N VAL A 167 12.07 13.15 -4.29
CA VAL A 167 11.96 13.07 -5.75
C VAL A 167 13.12 13.86 -6.34
N GLN A 168 14.12 13.15 -6.86
CA GLN A 168 15.38 13.73 -7.31
C GLN A 168 15.21 14.89 -8.31
N ALA A 169 14.19 14.82 -9.17
CA ALA A 169 13.95 15.80 -10.24
C ALA A 169 12.88 16.86 -9.91
N ALA A 170 12.32 16.90 -8.69
CA ALA A 170 11.23 17.82 -8.36
C ALA A 170 11.56 18.70 -7.15
N PRO A 171 11.46 20.04 -7.27
CA PRO A 171 11.60 20.92 -6.10
C PRO A 171 10.42 20.68 -5.14
N LYS A 172 10.67 20.82 -3.83
CA LYS A 172 9.67 20.56 -2.77
C LYS A 172 8.36 21.32 -3.00
N LEU A 173 8.42 22.55 -3.53
CA LEU A 173 7.23 23.33 -3.89
C LEU A 173 6.41 22.70 -5.02
N ALA A 174 7.02 22.08 -6.03
CA ALA A 174 6.28 21.43 -7.12
C ALA A 174 5.47 20.22 -6.63
N MET A 175 5.85 19.64 -5.48
CA MET A 175 5.12 18.53 -4.86
C MET A 175 3.86 18.96 -4.11
N ARG A 176 3.63 20.26 -3.85
CA ARG A 176 2.37 20.74 -3.23
C ARG A 176 1.13 20.29 -3.98
N SER A 177 1.18 20.33 -5.32
CA SER A 177 0.09 19.91 -6.20
C SER A 177 -0.36 18.45 -6.03
N MET A 178 0.46 17.60 -5.39
CA MET A 178 0.10 16.21 -5.09
C MET A 178 -0.88 16.09 -3.91
N TRP A 179 -0.94 17.11 -3.04
CA TRP A 179 -1.68 17.08 -1.77
C TRP A 179 -2.92 17.96 -1.77
N THR A 180 -3.15 18.72 -2.84
CA THR A 180 -4.35 19.53 -3.04
C THR A 180 -5.37 18.74 -3.87
N VAL A 181 -6.54 18.47 -3.30
CA VAL A 181 -7.72 17.97 -4.03
C VAL A 181 -8.62 19.17 -4.30
N GLU A 182 -8.96 19.42 -5.56
CA GLU A 182 -9.74 20.60 -5.98
C GLU A 182 -11.22 20.53 -5.51
N ASP A 183 -11.73 19.35 -5.15
CA ASP A 183 -13.11 19.12 -4.70
C ASP A 183 -13.20 18.38 -3.36
N LEU A 184 -12.98 19.09 -2.25
CA LEU A 184 -13.23 18.56 -0.89
C LEU A 184 -14.68 18.75 -0.40
N ARG A 185 -15.55 19.41 -1.18
CA ARG A 185 -16.90 19.77 -0.74
C ARG A 185 -17.84 18.56 -0.59
N ASP A 186 -17.56 17.44 -1.26
CA ASP A 186 -18.48 16.28 -1.32
C ASP A 186 -18.10 15.11 -0.40
N CYS A 187 -16.97 15.18 0.31
CA CYS A 187 -16.46 14.04 1.09
C CYS A 187 -17.13 13.84 2.46
N HIS A 188 -17.92 14.80 2.95
CA HIS A 188 -18.35 14.85 4.36
C HIS A 188 -19.69 14.16 4.71
N SER A 189 -20.36 13.51 3.77
CA SER A 189 -21.68 12.91 4.04
C SER A 189 -21.81 11.51 3.45
N GLN A 190 -21.32 10.46 4.13
CA GLN A 190 -21.56 9.09 3.63
C GLN A 190 -21.89 8.09 4.75
N PRO A 191 -23.02 7.35 4.64
CA PRO A 191 -23.39 6.27 5.55
C PRO A 191 -22.58 5.00 5.28
N THR A 192 -22.45 4.17 6.32
CA THR A 192 -21.73 2.89 6.30
C THR A 192 -22.50 1.81 5.54
N VAL A 193 -21.89 1.24 4.50
CA VAL A 193 -22.41 0.08 3.76
C VAL A 193 -21.57 -1.16 4.15
N PRO A 194 -22.14 -2.37 4.27
CA PRO A 194 -21.35 -3.57 4.60
C PRO A 194 -20.19 -3.78 3.61
N GLY A 195 -18.99 -4.03 4.15
CA GLY A 195 -17.73 -4.17 3.41
C GLY A 195 -17.77 -5.24 2.33
N GLY A 196 -17.36 -4.88 1.11
CA GLY A 196 -17.15 -5.85 0.04
C GLY A 196 -15.86 -6.64 0.26
N VAL A 197 -15.98 -7.96 0.27
CA VAL A 197 -14.87 -8.91 0.29
C VAL A 197 -14.24 -8.93 -1.09
N TRP A 198 -12.90 -8.90 -1.18
CA TRP A 198 -12.25 -9.22 -2.46
C TRP A 198 -12.10 -10.73 -2.59
N GLU A 199 -12.38 -11.25 -3.78
CA GLU A 199 -12.16 -12.66 -4.07
C GLU A 199 -10.74 -12.87 -4.63
N PRO A 200 -9.98 -13.84 -4.09
CA PRO A 200 -8.77 -14.33 -4.76
C PRO A 200 -9.15 -14.88 -6.14
N ALA A 201 -8.20 -14.89 -7.06
CA ALA A 201 -8.45 -15.50 -8.37
C ALA A 201 -8.76 -16.99 -8.17
N ALA A 202 -9.88 -17.47 -8.73
CA ALA A 202 -10.14 -18.89 -8.82
C ALA A 202 -8.92 -19.55 -9.49
N GLY A 203 -8.33 -20.55 -8.84
CA GLY A 203 -7.22 -21.30 -9.42
C GLY A 203 -7.69 -21.92 -10.73
N ASP A 204 -7.02 -21.58 -11.82
CA ASP A 204 -7.04 -22.42 -13.01
C ASP A 204 -6.32 -23.72 -12.60
N ASN A 205 -7.12 -24.77 -12.44
CA ASN A 205 -6.68 -26.13 -12.16
C ASN A 205 -6.08 -26.78 -13.40
#